data_AF-A0A0J8GUV0-F1
#
_entry.id   AF-A0A0J8GUV0-F1
#
_cell.length_a   1.000
_cell.length_b   1.000
_cell.length_c   1.000
_cell.angle_alpha   90.00
_cell.angle_beta   90.00
_cell.angle_gamma   90.00
#
_symmetry.space_group_name_H-M   'P 1'
#
loop_
_entity.id
_entity.type
_entity.pdbx_description
1 polymer ?
#
loop_
_entity_poly.entity_id
_entity_poly.type
_entity_poly.pdbx_seq_one_letter_code
_entity_poly.pdbx_strand_id
1 'polypeptide(L)'
;MLTVEKDKDAEQVYIHGSPEQLRWLSRRLDAIAMQAEKSGHAHDHFMTEDWGGNELTNELIGNPKSHAIVNHLIVYGHASK
;
A
#
# COMPACT_ATOMS: atom_id res chain seq x y z
N MET A 1 -9.63 -2.81 5.07
CA MET A 1 -8.98 -2.29 3.86
C MET A 1 -8.37 -0.94 4.17
N LEU A 2 -7.20 -0.66 3.62
CA LEU A 2 -6.59 0.67 3.64
C LEU A 2 -7.14 1.50 2.48
N THR A 3 -7.12 2.83 2.59
CA THR A 3 -7.25 3.69 1.39
C THR A 3 -5.87 4.17 1.01
N VAL A 4 -5.50 4.02 -0.25
CA VAL A 4 -4.28 4.60 -0.82
C VAL A 4 -4.67 5.61 -1.87
N GLU A 5 -4.18 6.83 -1.70
CA GLU A 5 -4.45 7.94 -2.58
C GLU A 5 -3.14 8.55 -3.05
N LYS A 6 -3.21 9.25 -4.16
CA LYS A 6 -2.12 10.10 -4.63
C LYS A 6 -2.65 11.48 -4.94
N ASP A 7 -1.79 12.48 -4.87
CA ASP A 7 -2.10 13.78 -5.46
C ASP A 7 -2.17 13.69 -7.00
N LYS A 8 -2.60 14.80 -7.62
CA LYS A 8 -2.78 14.87 -9.09
C LYS A 8 -1.54 14.41 -9.86
N ASP A 9 -0.36 14.79 -9.39
CA ASP A 9 0.92 14.58 -10.08
C ASP A 9 1.65 13.31 -9.60
N ALA A 10 1.11 12.59 -8.60
CA ALA A 10 1.73 11.45 -7.93
C ALA A 10 3.05 11.79 -7.20
N GLU A 11 3.23 13.04 -6.77
CA GLU A 11 4.37 13.44 -5.93
C GLU A 11 4.17 12.99 -4.48
N GLN A 12 2.91 12.89 -4.05
CA GLN A 12 2.54 12.45 -2.70
C GLN A 12 1.62 11.23 -2.78
N VAL A 13 1.89 10.27 -1.91
CA VAL A 13 1.02 9.11 -1.66
C VAL A 13 0.55 9.17 -0.21
N TYR A 14 -0.76 9.03 -0.02
CA TYR A 14 -1.41 9.06 1.27
C TYR A 14 -1.95 7.67 1.58
N ILE A 15 -1.64 7.15 2.76
CA ILE A 15 -2.16 5.88 3.26
C ILE A 15 -3.04 6.18 4.46
N HIS A 16 -4.32 5.82 4.35
CA HIS A 16 -5.30 6.00 5.40
C HIS A 16 -5.71 4.64 5.97
N GLY A 17 -5.81 4.58 7.29
CA GLY A 17 -6.30 3.40 7.98
C GLY A 17 -6.59 3.66 9.45
N SER A 18 -7.48 2.84 10.02
CA SER A 18 -7.68 2.76 11.46
C SER A 18 -6.42 2.22 12.16
N PRO A 19 -6.29 2.34 13.49
CA PRO A 19 -5.15 1.79 14.21
C PRO A 19 -4.92 0.29 13.98
N GLU A 20 -5.98 -0.49 13.78
CA GLU A 20 -5.88 -1.91 13.45
C GLU A 20 -5.33 -2.14 12.04
N GLN A 21 -5.83 -1.38 11.06
CA GLN A 21 -5.39 -1.48 9.67
C GLN A 21 -3.93 -1.04 9.50
N LEU A 22 -3.49 -0.02 10.24
CA LEU A 22 -2.08 0.41 10.24
C LEU A 22 -1.16 -0.66 10.87
N ARG A 23 -1.61 -1.33 11.94
CA ARG A 23 -0.88 -2.48 12.50
C ARG A 23 -0.83 -3.65 11.53
N TRP A 24 -1.90 -3.89 10.79
CA TRP A 24 -1.91 -4.89 9.73
C TRP A 24 -0.89 -4.56 8.63
N LEU A 25 -0.85 -3.31 8.16
CA LEU A 25 0.14 -2.86 7.17
C LEU A 25 1.57 -3.07 7.66
N SER A 26 1.86 -2.67 8.91
CA SER A 26 3.17 -2.86 9.52
C SER A 26 3.63 -4.32 9.48
N ARG A 27 2.74 -5.29 9.77
CA ARG A 27 3.05 -6.72 9.68
C ARG A 27 3.30 -7.19 8.24
N ARG A 28 2.62 -6.61 7.25
CA ARG A 28 2.87 -6.92 5.83
C ARG A 28 4.24 -6.40 5.39
N LEU A 29 4.59 -5.18 5.77
CA LEU A 29 5.91 -4.61 5.50
C LEU A 29 7.03 -5.43 6.15
N ASP A 30 6.83 -5.87 7.39
CA ASP A 30 7.77 -6.74 8.09
C ASP A 30 7.96 -8.09 7.38
N ALA A 31 6.87 -8.71 6.91
CA ALA A 31 6.96 -9.95 6.14
C ALA A 31 7.73 -9.80 4.82
N ILE A 32 7.53 -8.68 4.09
CA ILE A 32 8.30 -8.36 2.87
C ILE A 32 9.78 -8.18 3.21
N ALA A 33 10.08 -7.45 4.28
CA ALA A 33 11.46 -7.24 4.75
C ALA A 33 12.14 -8.56 5.10
N MET A 34 11.52 -9.39 5.94
CA MET A 34 12.03 -10.71 6.33
C MET A 34 12.27 -11.63 5.11
N GLN A 35 11.41 -11.55 4.09
CA GLN A 35 11.60 -12.32 2.87
C GLN A 35 12.77 -11.77 2.05
N ALA A 36 12.89 -10.45 1.91
CA ALA A 36 13.99 -9.81 1.21
C ALA A 36 15.35 -10.10 1.87
N GLU A 37 15.42 -10.16 3.20
CA GLU A 37 16.63 -10.58 3.93
C GLU A 37 17.07 -12.00 3.56
N LYS A 38 16.13 -12.91 3.32
CA LYS A 38 16.42 -14.31 2.97
C LYS A 38 16.75 -14.51 1.49
N SER A 39 16.00 -13.88 0.58
CA SER A 39 16.11 -14.10 -0.87
C SER A 39 16.79 -12.97 -1.64
N GLY A 40 17.25 -11.92 -0.96
CA GLY A 40 17.83 -10.72 -1.58
C GLY A 40 16.80 -9.74 -2.14
N HIS A 41 15.58 -10.20 -2.40
CA HIS A 41 14.47 -9.43 -2.95
C HIS A 41 13.13 -10.04 -2.55
N ALA A 42 12.12 -9.19 -2.38
CA ALA A 42 10.73 -9.57 -2.18
C ALA A 42 9.83 -8.44 -2.68
N HIS A 43 8.57 -8.75 -2.96
CA HIS A 43 7.55 -7.73 -3.16
C HIS A 43 6.17 -8.28 -2.85
N ASP A 44 5.22 -7.38 -2.64
CA ASP A 44 3.83 -7.73 -2.44
C ASP A 44 2.92 -6.72 -3.14
N HIS A 45 1.72 -7.18 -3.45
CA HIS A 45 0.70 -6.43 -4.18
C HIS A 45 -0.46 -6.15 -3.23
N PHE A 46 -0.83 -4.88 -3.11
CA PHE A 46 -2.05 -4.47 -2.42
C PHE A 46 -2.99 -3.93 -3.47
N MET A 47 -4.18 -4.54 -3.59
CA MET A 47 -5.13 -4.18 -4.63
C MET A 47 -6.50 -3.91 -4.05
N THR A 48 -7.26 -3.12 -4.78
CA THR A 48 -8.67 -2.88 -4.49
C THR A 48 -9.53 -4.00 -5.06
N GLU A 49 -10.77 -4.12 -4.58
CA GLU A 49 -11.69 -5.18 -5.02
C GLU A 49 -11.94 -5.18 -6.53
N ASP A 50 -12.05 -3.99 -7.14
CA ASP A 50 -12.22 -3.83 -8.59
C ASP A 50 -11.01 -4.34 -9.40
N TRP A 51 -9.86 -4.50 -8.74
CA TRP A 51 -8.62 -5.03 -9.31
C TRP A 51 -8.28 -6.43 -8.76
N GLY A 52 -9.23 -7.08 -8.07
CA GLY A 52 -9.12 -8.45 -7.59
C GLY A 52 -8.38 -8.62 -6.25
N GLY A 53 -8.14 -7.53 -5.51
CA GLY A 53 -7.59 -7.57 -4.16
C GLY A 53 -8.65 -7.41 -3.06
N ASN A 54 -8.21 -7.43 -1.81
CA ASN A 54 -9.05 -7.12 -0.65
C ASN A 54 -8.27 -6.35 0.45
N GLU A 55 -7.12 -5.81 0.08
CA GLU A 55 -6.23 -5.07 0.95
C GLU A 55 -6.60 -3.58 0.96
N LEU A 56 -7.00 -3.06 -0.20
CA LEU A 56 -7.30 -1.65 -0.44
C LEU A 56 -8.80 -1.44 -0.74
N THR A 57 -9.32 -0.25 -0.43
CA THR A 57 -10.68 0.16 -0.81
C THR A 57 -10.67 1.24 -1.89
N ASN A 58 -11.75 1.33 -2.66
CA ASN A 58 -12.01 2.37 -3.65
C ASN A 58 -12.65 3.63 -3.07
N GLU A 59 -12.84 3.67 -1.75
CA GLU A 59 -13.39 4.82 -1.05
C GLU A 59 -12.33 5.89 -0.79
N LEU A 60 -12.52 7.06 -1.40
CA LEU A 60 -11.66 8.22 -1.20
C LEU A 60 -11.97 8.88 0.16
N ILE A 61 -10.93 9.12 0.96
CA ILE A 61 -10.97 9.78 2.27
C ILE A 61 -10.45 11.22 2.18
N GLY A 62 -9.44 11.46 1.34
CA GLY A 62 -8.85 12.77 1.11
C GLY A 62 -9.72 13.69 0.26
N ASN A 63 -9.10 14.74 -0.30
CA ASN A 63 -9.82 15.76 -1.04
C ASN A 63 -10.12 15.29 -2.49
N PRO A 64 -11.38 15.10 -2.89
CA PRO A 64 -11.74 14.61 -4.22
C PRO A 64 -11.37 15.55 -5.37
N LYS A 65 -11.05 16.82 -5.09
CA LYS A 65 -10.61 17.77 -6.12
C LYS A 65 -9.12 17.66 -6.44
N SER A 66 -8.33 17.09 -5.55
CA SER A 66 -6.87 17.06 -5.68
C SER A 66 -6.26 15.67 -5.57
N HIS A 67 -7.02 14.68 -5.11
CA HIS A 67 -6.56 13.31 -4.89
C HIS A 67 -7.24 12.33 -5.85
N ALA A 68 -6.55 11.22 -6.13
CA ALA A 68 -7.06 10.08 -6.88
C ALA A 68 -6.73 8.77 -6.16
N ILE A 69 -7.61 7.78 -6.27
CA ILE A 69 -7.41 6.44 -5.72
C ILE A 69 -6.25 5.74 -6.44
N VAL A 70 -5.43 5.03 -5.67
CA VAL A 70 -4.45 4.07 -6.17
C VAL A 70 -5.05 2.67 -6.02
N ASN A 71 -5.44 2.06 -7.14
CA ASN A 71 -6.04 0.72 -7.14
C ASN A 71 -5.03 -0.42 -6.93
N HIS A 72 -3.75 -0.14 -7.20
CA HIS A 72 -2.70 -1.16 -7.15
C HIS A 72 -1.41 -0.53 -6.62
N LEU A 73 -1.07 -0.86 -5.36
CA LEU A 73 0.18 -0.49 -4.73
C LEU A 73 1.10 -1.71 -4.71
N ILE A 74 2.34 -1.54 -5.18
CA ILE A 74 3.39 -2.56 -5.09
C ILE A 74 4.45 -2.06 -4.12
N VAL A 75 4.80 -2.90 -3.14
CA VAL A 75 5.87 -2.61 -2.20
C VAL A 75 7.00 -3.60 -2.42
N TYR A 76 8.21 -3.09 -2.68
CA TYR A 76 9.41 -3.89 -2.86
C TYR A 76 10.28 -3.88 -1.61
N GLY A 77 10.80 -5.05 -1.25
CA GLY A 77 11.87 -5.23 -0.28
C GLY A 77 13.15 -5.66 -0.99
N HIS A 78 14.27 -5.11 -0.56
CA HIS A 78 15.61 -5.47 -1.03
C HIS A 78 16.50 -5.75 0.16
N ALA A 79 17.43 -6.69 0.03
CA ALA A 79 18.47 -6.86 1.04
C ALA A 79 19.29 -5.58 1.17
N SER A 80 19.73 -5.29 2.39
CA SER A 80 20.66 -4.20 2.67
C SER A 80 21.93 -4.38 1.83
N LYS A 81 22.40 -3.29 1.23
CA LYS A 81 23.66 -3.26 0.47
C LYS A 81 24.88 -3.34 1.38
#